data_AF-A0A523XT26-F1
#
_entry.id   AF-A0A523XT26-F1
#
_cell.length_a   1.000
_cell.length_b   1.000
_cell.length_c   1.000
_cell.angle_alpha   90.00
_cell.angle_beta   90.00
_cell.angle_gamma   90.00
#
_symmetry.space_group_name_H-M   'P 1'
#
loop_
_entity.id
_entity.type
_entity.pdbx_description
1 polymer ?
#
loop_
_entity_poly.entity_id
_entity_poly.type
_entity_poly.pdbx_seq_one_letter_code
_entity_poly.pdbx_strand_id
1 'polypeptide(L)'
;MLTLDEAAKFLKIGRNTLYSLARSGEVPARKMGREWRFVSSALVDWLLLKCPPANGKCWEVKSCTFEERYSCPYFLDFERRSRTRAS
;
A
#
# COMPACT_ATOMS: atom_id res chain seq x y z
N MET A 1 4.41 12.06 -8.42
CA MET A 1 4.56 10.63 -8.75
C MET A 1 6.04 10.33 -8.85
N LEU A 2 6.50 9.18 -8.36
CA LEU A 2 7.90 8.78 -8.31
C LEU A 2 8.14 7.54 -9.17
N THR A 3 9.30 7.48 -9.82
CA THR A 3 9.84 6.28 -10.44
C THR A 3 10.46 5.36 -9.39
N LEU A 4 10.89 4.16 -9.78
CA LEU A 4 11.55 3.21 -8.87
C LEU A 4 12.85 3.74 -8.28
N ASP A 5 13.64 4.49 -9.06
CA ASP A 5 14.89 5.09 -8.59
C ASP A 5 14.63 6.22 -7.57
N GLU A 6 13.66 7.09 -7.87
CA GLU A 6 13.26 8.18 -6.99
C GLU A 6 12.61 7.67 -5.70
N ALA A 7 11.76 6.65 -5.79
CA ALA A 7 11.16 6.02 -4.62
C ALA A 7 12.22 5.31 -3.75
N ALA A 8 13.22 4.67 -4.36
CA ALA A 8 14.33 4.05 -3.63
C ALA A 8 15.15 5.10 -2.87
N LYS A 9 15.44 6.25 -3.51
CA LYS A 9 16.11 7.39 -2.86
C LYS A 9 15.25 8.00 -1.74
N PHE A 10 13.95 8.14 -1.97
CA PHE A 10 13.01 8.68 -0.99
C PHE A 10 12.94 7.81 0.28
N LEU A 11 12.85 6.50 0.10
CA LEU A 11 12.81 5.51 1.18
C LEU A 11 14.19 5.18 1.76
N LYS A 12 15.28 5.66 1.11
CA LYS A 12 16.67 5.30 1.41
C LYS A 12 16.93 3.79 1.43
N ILE A 13 16.28 3.05 0.53
CA ILE A 13 16.50 1.60 0.36
C ILE A 13 17.09 1.28 -1.01
N GLY A 14 17.68 0.10 -1.15
CA GLY A 14 18.21 -0.38 -2.43
C GLY A 14 17.10 -0.55 -3.47
N ARG A 15 17.40 -0.18 -4.73
CA ARG A 15 16.48 -0.36 -5.87
C ARG A 15 15.97 -1.79 -6.02
N ASN A 16 16.85 -2.78 -5.87
CA ASN A 16 16.48 -4.19 -6.00
C ASN A 16 15.51 -4.61 -4.90
N THR A 17 15.71 -4.14 -3.67
CA THR A 17 14.81 -4.38 -2.54
C THR A 17 13.44 -3.77 -2.80
N LEU A 18 13.40 -2.50 -3.22
CA LEU A 18 12.14 -1.84 -3.57
C LEU A 18 11.41 -2.54 -4.72
N TYR A 19 12.15 -3.02 -5.73
CA TYR A 19 11.58 -3.78 -6.84
C TYR A 19 10.95 -5.08 -6.37
N SER A 20 11.64 -5.85 -5.51
CA SER A 20 11.09 -7.08 -4.93
C SER A 20 9.84 -6.80 -4.10
N LEU A 21 9.85 -5.74 -3.27
CA LEU A 21 8.69 -5.32 -2.48
C LEU A 21 7.50 -4.91 -3.35
N ALA A 22 7.74 -4.14 -4.42
CA ALA A 22 6.71 -3.75 -5.39
C ALA A 22 6.14 -4.96 -6.13
N ARG A 23 6.98 -5.94 -6.46
CA ARG A 23 6.56 -7.20 -7.12
C ARG A 23 5.80 -8.13 -6.18
N SER A 24 6.20 -8.20 -4.91
CA SER A 24 5.53 -8.92 -3.82
C SER A 24 4.17 -8.29 -3.49
N GLY A 25 4.03 -6.98 -3.75
CA GLY A 25 2.84 -6.22 -3.40
C GLY A 25 2.84 -5.82 -1.92
N GLU A 26 4.01 -5.63 -1.32
CA GLU A 26 4.13 -5.16 0.08
C GLU A 26 4.16 -3.64 0.17
N VAL A 27 4.56 -2.98 -0.92
CA VAL A 27 4.59 -1.52 -1.05
C VAL A 27 3.48 -1.07 -2.01
N PRO A 28 2.81 0.07 -1.72
CA PRO A 28 1.84 0.66 -2.64
C PRO A 28 2.53 1.16 -3.91
N ALA A 29 2.56 0.30 -4.93
CA ALA A 29 3.16 0.55 -6.22
C ALA A 29 2.18 0.16 -7.33
N ARG A 30 2.15 0.95 -8.41
CA ARG A 30 1.34 0.63 -9.59
C ARG A 30 2.24 0.39 -10.79
N LYS A 31 2.11 -0.78 -11.40
CA LYS A 31 2.76 -1.08 -12.67
C LYS A 31 2.02 -0.36 -13.80
N MET A 32 2.68 0.58 -14.45
CA MET A 32 2.17 1.32 -15.60
C MET A 32 3.05 1.00 -16.81
N GLY A 33 2.56 0.11 -17.67
CA GLY A 33 3.33 -0.41 -18.80
C GLY A 33 4.58 -1.15 -18.35
N ARG A 34 5.75 -0.60 -18.68
CA ARG A 34 7.08 -1.16 -18.34
C ARG A 34 7.68 -0.59 -17.06
N GLU A 35 7.07 0.43 -16.48
CA GLU A 35 7.60 1.12 -15.30
C GLU A 35 6.74 0.92 -14.06
N TRP A 36 7.38 1.04 -12.90
CA TRP A 36 6.71 1.14 -11.61
C TRP A 36 6.54 2.61 -11.26
N ARG A 37 5.31 2.97 -10.89
CA ARG A 37 4.95 4.31 -10.42
C ARG A 37 4.52 4.23 -8.97
N PHE A 38 5.10 5.10 -8.16
CA PHE A 38 4.84 5.23 -6.74
C PHE A 38 4.25 6.61 -6.47
N VAL A 39 3.38 6.71 -5.47
CA VAL A 39 2.84 8.00 -5.03
C VAL A 39 3.48 8.31 -3.68
N SER A 40 4.12 9.48 -3.56
CA SER A 40 4.83 9.86 -2.34
C SER A 40 3.92 9.87 -1.11
N SER A 41 2.68 10.38 -1.24
CA SER A 41 1.70 10.34 -0.15
C SER A 41 1.38 8.90 0.27
N ALA A 42 1.12 8.01 -0.69
CA ALA A 42 0.87 6.60 -0.39
C ALA A 42 2.07 5.89 0.25
N LEU A 43 3.32 6.25 -0.11
CA LEU A 43 4.52 5.73 0.54
C LEU A 43 4.65 6.25 1.98
N VAL A 44 4.34 7.52 2.22
CA VAL A 44 4.32 8.10 3.57
C VAL A 44 3.22 7.45 4.41
N ASP A 45 2.01 7.32 3.86
CA ASP A 45 0.91 6.62 4.53
C ASP A 45 1.29 5.16 4.83
N TRP A 46 1.96 4.46 3.92
CA TRP A 46 2.47 3.11 4.16
C TRP A 46 3.50 3.04 5.30
N LEU A 47 4.39 4.03 5.42
CA LEU A 47 5.35 4.10 6.53
C LEU A 47 4.66 4.42 7.86
N LEU A 48 3.61 5.24 7.84
CA LEU A 48 2.86 5.66 9.03
C LEU A 48 1.86 4.60 9.48
N LEU A 49 1.32 3.80 8.55
CA LEU A 49 0.35 2.74 8.81
C LEU A 49 1.09 1.45 9.16
N LYS A 50 0.93 0.96 10.39
CA LYS A 50 1.32 -0.40 10.81
C LYS A 50 0.55 -1.54 10.11
N CYS A 51 -0.38 -1.21 9.20
CA CYS A 51 -1.24 -2.17 8.51
C CYS A 51 -1.03 -2.06 6.99
N PRO A 52 -0.84 -3.19 6.26
CA PRO A 52 -0.35 -3.22 4.90
C PRO A 52 -1.43 -2.73 3.92
N PRO A 53 -1.16 -1.67 3.15
CA PRO A 53 -1.94 -1.25 2.02
C PRO A 53 -1.22 -1.66 0.74
N ALA A 54 -1.27 -2.94 0.40
CA ALA A 54 -1.10 -3.37 -0.98
C ALA A 54 -1.58 -4.82 -1.13
N ASN A 55 -2.72 -4.98 -1.79
CA ASN A 55 -3.24 -6.23 -2.36
C ASN A 55 -3.58 -7.40 -1.41
N GLY A 56 -3.20 -7.35 -0.14
CA GLY A 56 -3.63 -8.27 0.91
C GLY A 56 -4.84 -7.73 1.67
N LYS A 57 -5.74 -8.62 2.10
CA LYS A 57 -6.82 -8.22 3.00
C LYS A 57 -6.19 -7.76 4.32
N CYS A 58 -6.61 -6.61 4.84
CA CYS A 58 -6.07 -5.92 6.04
C CYS A 58 -6.05 -6.78 7.34
N TRP A 59 -6.55 -8.01 7.30
CA TRP A 59 -6.72 -8.91 8.44
C TRP A 59 -5.71 -10.04 8.57
N GLU A 60 -4.73 -10.16 7.66
CA GLU A 60 -3.64 -11.15 7.78
C GLU A 60 -2.43 -10.66 8.60
N VAL A 61 -2.42 -9.38 9.00
CA VAL A 61 -1.43 -8.90 9.96
C VAL A 61 -1.80 -9.43 11.34
N LYS A 62 -0.92 -10.23 11.94
CA LYS A 62 -1.07 -10.78 13.30
C LYS A 62 -1.24 -9.71 14.41
N SER A 63 -1.18 -8.42 14.08
CA SER A 63 -1.16 -7.31 15.03
C SER A 63 -2.41 -6.45 15.07
N CYS A 64 -3.44 -6.69 14.24
CA CYS A 64 -4.71 -5.97 14.38
C CYS A 64 -5.68 -6.81 15.21
N THR A 65 -5.99 -6.33 16.41
CA THR A 65 -6.99 -6.96 17.28
C THR A 65 -8.40 -6.67 16.74
N PHE A 66 -9.38 -7.51 17.11
CA PHE A 66 -10.73 -7.47 16.55
C PHE A 66 -11.46 -6.12 16.77
N GLU A 67 -11.18 -5.41 17.87
CA GLU A 67 -11.78 -4.10 18.18
C GLU A 67 -11.21 -2.95 17.35
N GLU A 68 -9.97 -3.04 16.89
CA GLU A 68 -9.32 -1.99 16.07
C GLU A 68 -9.81 -2.00 14.61
N ARG A 69 -10.52 -3.06 14.19
CA ARG A 69 -11.00 -3.25 12.82
C ARG A 69 -12.02 -2.20 12.37
N TYR A 70 -12.81 -1.68 13.31
CA TYR A 70 -13.84 -0.65 13.05
C TYR A 70 -13.30 0.79 13.11
N SER A 71 -12.11 0.98 13.65
CA SER A 71 -11.42 2.29 13.70
C SER A 71 -10.48 2.50 12.51
N CYS A 72 -10.29 1.48 11.66
CA CYS A 72 -9.40 1.57 10.51
C CYS A 72 -10.04 2.42 9.40
N PRO A 73 -9.48 3.61 9.07
CA PRO A 73 -10.03 4.48 8.04
C PRO A 73 -10.04 3.81 6.64
N TYR A 74 -9.16 2.83 6.40
CA TYR A 74 -9.08 2.08 5.15
C TYR A 74 -10.15 0.99 4.99
N PHE A 75 -10.61 0.36 6.08
CA PHE A 75 -11.69 -0.63 6.03
C PHE A 75 -13.03 0.03 5.64
N LEU A 76 -13.31 1.21 6.18
CA LEU A 76 -14.51 1.99 5.87
C LEU A 76 -14.53 2.48 4.41
N ASP A 77 -13.37 2.79 3.83
CA ASP A 77 -13.27 3.14 2.40
C ASP A 77 -13.49 1.94 1.47
N PHE A 78 -13.06 0.73 1.87
CA PHE A 78 -13.35 -0.49 1.11
C PHE A 78 -14.84 -0.83 1.12
N GLU A 79 -15.54 -0.72 2.26
CA GLU A 79 -17.00 -0.93 2.33
C GLU A 79 -17.79 0.10 1.51
N ARG A 80 -17.33 1.36 1.47
CA ARG A 80 -17.95 2.36 0.57
C ARG A 80 -17.75 2.03 -0.91
N ARG A 81 -16.56 1.53 -1.28
CA ARG A 81 -16.24 1.13 -2.67
C ARG A 81 -16.95 -0.14 -3.13
N SER A 82 -17.17 -1.10 -2.24
CA SER A 82 -17.92 -2.32 -2.55
C SER A 82 -19.42 -2.03 -2.70
N ARG A 83 -19.97 -1.05 -1.98
CA ARG A 83 -21.36 -0.58 -2.13
C ARG A 83 -21.61 0.25 -3.39
N THR A 84 -20.62 1.00 -3.88
CA THR A 84 -20.76 1.85 -5.09
C THR A 84 -20.57 1.12 -6.42
N ARG A 85 -20.30 -0.19 -6.41
CA ARG A 85 -20.19 -1.03 -7.63
C ARG A 85 -21.42 -1.90 -7.92
N ALA A 86 -22.49 -1.72 -7.14
CA ALA A 86 -23.75 -2.47 -7.22
C ALA A 86 -24.95 -1.55 -7.56
N SER A 87 -24.75 -0.54 -8.41
CA SER A 87 -25.82 0.27 -9.00
C SER A 87 -25.52 0.58 -10.46
#